data_AF-A0A0L8GAA4-F1
#
_entry.id   AF-A0A0L8GAA4-F1
#
_cell.length_a   1.000
_cell.length_b   1.000
_cell.length_c   1.000
_cell.angle_alpha   90.00
_cell.angle_beta   90.00
_cell.angle_gamma   90.00
#
_symmetry.space_group_name_H-M   'P 1'
#
loop_
_entity.id
_entity.type
_entity.pdbx_description
1 polymer ?
#
loop_
_entity_poly.entity_id
_entity_poly.type
_entity_poly.pdbx_seq_one_letter_code
_entity_poly.pdbx_strand_id
1 'polypeptide(L)'
;YLILLEEKNCPANGIFPSIERFFTLHDISFENLIGFASDNASVMMGQKGGVRALLKDKVPSLFIHGCVYHSMHICVSKVCSELPSCLEELARSMYSFLSNNHKKLQEYEEFQAFTQTNPQKLLHRSCT
;
A
#
# COMPACT_ATOMS: atom_id res chain seq x y z
N TYR A 1 0.51 17.42 -14.37
CA TYR A 1 -0.32 17.75 -13.19
C TYR A 1 -0.18 16.64 -12.16
N LEU A 2 -0.01 17.00 -10.89
CA LEU A 2 -0.10 16.08 -9.76
C LEU A 2 -1.15 16.64 -8.82
N ILE A 3 -2.16 15.85 -8.49
CA ILE A 3 -3.33 16.29 -7.73
C ILE A 3 -3.75 15.19 -6.75
N LEU A 4 -4.33 15.61 -5.63
CA LEU A 4 -5.05 14.75 -4.72
C LEU A 4 -6.56 14.96 -4.95
N LEU A 5 -7.27 13.90 -5.30
CA LEU A 5 -8.73 13.92 -5.42
C LEU A 5 -9.31 13.23 -4.20
N GLU A 6 -10.07 13.98 -3.39
CA GLU A 6 -10.84 13.40 -2.29
C GLU A 6 -12.10 12.76 -2.85
N GLU A 7 -12.24 11.45 -2.66
CA GLU A 7 -13.43 10.68 -3.02
C GLU A 7 -14.00 9.99 -1.78
N LYS A 8 -15.30 10.15 -1.55
CA LYS A 8 -16.01 9.53 -0.43
C LYS A 8 -16.62 8.19 -0.83
N ASN A 9 -16.86 7.99 -2.12
CA ASN A 9 -17.40 6.76 -2.66
C ASN A 9 -16.27 5.87 -3.21
N CYS A 10 -15.81 4.94 -2.37
CA CYS A 10 -14.69 4.05 -2.68
C CYS A 10 -14.92 2.87 -3.64
N PRO A 11 -16.14 2.45 -4.08
CA PRO A 11 -16.26 1.45 -5.13
C PRO A 11 -15.87 2.03 -6.50
N ALA A 12 -15.59 1.16 -7.47
CA ALA A 12 -15.04 1.56 -8.77
C ALA A 12 -15.96 2.52 -9.55
N ASN A 13 -17.27 2.35 -9.41
CA ASN A 13 -18.28 3.24 -9.97
C ASN A 13 -18.38 4.61 -9.27
N GLY A 14 -17.74 4.78 -8.11
CA GLY A 14 -17.51 6.09 -7.47
C GLY A 14 -16.20 6.72 -7.92
N ILE A 15 -15.13 5.93 -7.96
CA ILE A 15 -13.78 6.41 -8.31
C ILE A 15 -13.68 6.81 -9.79
N PHE A 16 -14.20 5.99 -10.71
CA PHE A 16 -14.06 6.21 -12.14
C PHE A 16 -14.70 7.54 -12.61
N PRO A 17 -15.94 7.90 -12.22
CA PRO A 17 -16.51 9.20 -12.56
C PRO A 17 -15.70 10.39 -12.04
N SER A 18 -15.02 10.25 -10.90
CA SER A 18 -14.14 11.31 -10.39
C SER A 18 -12.89 11.49 -11.24
N ILE A 19 -12.35 10.41 -11.81
CA ILE A 19 -11.29 10.47 -12.83
C ILE A 19 -11.82 11.13 -14.10
N GLU A 20 -12.99 10.73 -14.59
CA GLU A 20 -13.61 11.35 -15.78
C GLU A 20 -13.87 12.85 -15.61
N ARG A 21 -14.40 13.23 -14.46
CA ARG A 21 -14.64 14.64 -14.12
C ARG A 21 -13.32 15.42 -14.12
N PHE A 22 -12.25 14.86 -13.58
CA PHE A 22 -10.93 15.50 -13.61
C PHE A 22 -10.46 15.74 -15.04
N PHE A 23 -10.51 14.73 -15.91
CA PHE A 23 -10.12 14.87 -17.31
C PHE A 23 -10.98 15.94 -18.02
N THR A 24 -12.28 15.94 -17.75
CA THR A 24 -13.23 16.89 -18.37
C THR A 24 -13.00 18.32 -17.90
N LEU A 25 -12.80 18.55 -16.60
CA LEU A 25 -12.55 19.88 -16.02
C LEU A 25 -11.24 20.52 -16.52
N HIS A 26 -10.27 19.69 -16.91
CA HIS A 26 -8.98 20.15 -17.41
C HIS A 26 -8.85 20.05 -18.93
N ASP A 27 -9.94 19.73 -19.64
CA ASP A 27 -9.96 19.57 -21.10
C ASP A 27 -8.87 18.59 -21.61
N ILE A 28 -8.67 17.51 -20.86
CA ILE A 28 -7.71 16.45 -21.18
C ILE A 28 -8.46 15.33 -21.90
N SER A 29 -8.12 15.08 -23.16
CA SER A 29 -8.64 13.92 -23.89
C SER A 29 -8.21 12.60 -23.23
N PHE A 30 -9.13 11.65 -23.11
CA PHE A 30 -8.84 10.30 -22.65
C PHE A 30 -7.88 9.54 -23.57
N GLU A 31 -7.76 9.93 -24.84
CA GLU A 31 -6.80 9.34 -25.78
C GLU A 31 -5.34 9.57 -25.34
N ASN A 32 -5.10 10.61 -24.53
CA ASN A 32 -3.78 10.89 -23.95
C ASN A 32 -3.47 9.98 -22.75
N LEU A 33 -4.45 9.22 -22.24
CA LEU A 33 -4.23 8.27 -21.15
C LEU A 33 -3.54 7.01 -21.69
N ILE A 34 -2.21 6.97 -21.56
CA ILE A 34 -1.40 5.85 -22.03
C ILE A 34 -1.24 4.73 -21.00
N GLY A 35 -1.39 5.03 -19.71
CA GLY A 35 -1.14 4.08 -18.63
C GLY A 35 -1.93 4.35 -17.36
N PHE A 36 -2.28 3.28 -16.65
CA PHE A 36 -2.90 3.32 -15.33
C PHE A 36 -2.16 2.38 -14.39
N ALA A 37 -1.76 2.89 -13.23
CA ALA A 37 -1.11 2.12 -12.18
C ALA A 37 -1.82 2.32 -10.84
N SER A 38 -2.05 1.23 -10.11
CA SER A 38 -2.73 1.27 -8.82
C SER A 38 -2.37 0.06 -7.95
N ASP A 39 -2.85 0.04 -6.71
CA ASP A 39 -2.81 -1.18 -5.90
C ASP A 39 -3.60 -2.32 -6.58
N ASN A 40 -3.35 -3.57 -6.16
CA ASN A 40 -4.00 -4.71 -6.78
C ASN A 40 -5.38 -5.02 -6.17
N ALA A 41 -6.01 -4.06 -5.47
CA ALA A 41 -7.34 -4.27 -4.92
C ALA A 41 -8.35 -4.53 -6.04
N SER A 42 -9.35 -5.35 -5.76
CA SER A 42 -10.39 -5.73 -6.73
C SER A 42 -11.13 -4.51 -7.29
N VAL A 43 -11.34 -3.48 -6.47
CA VAL A 43 -11.93 -2.20 -6.87
C VAL A 43 -11.11 -1.51 -7.96
N MET A 44 -9.79 -1.46 -7.84
CA MET A 44 -8.92 -0.74 -8.78
C MET A 44 -8.56 -1.60 -9.99
N MET A 45 -8.21 -2.87 -9.76
CA MET A 45 -7.58 -3.74 -10.76
C MET A 45 -8.45 -4.92 -11.21
N GLY A 46 -9.68 -5.01 -10.71
CA GLY A 46 -10.64 -6.04 -11.09
C GLY A 46 -10.88 -6.08 -12.60
N GLN A 47 -10.91 -7.29 -13.16
CA GLN A 47 -11.13 -7.50 -14.60
C GLN A 47 -12.54 -7.14 -15.06
N LYS A 48 -13.51 -7.17 -14.13
CA LYS A 48 -14.92 -6.81 -14.36
C LYS A 48 -15.35 -5.83 -13.28
N GLY A 49 -15.90 -4.70 -13.69
CA GLY A 49 -16.43 -3.69 -12.77
C GLY A 49 -15.40 -2.97 -11.90
N GLY A 50 -14.10 -3.22 -12.07
CA GLY A 50 -13.03 -2.44 -11.45
C GLY A 50 -12.68 -1.19 -12.26
N VAL A 51 -11.96 -0.23 -11.66
CA VAL A 51 -11.54 1.02 -12.33
C VAL A 51 -10.74 0.73 -13.60
N ARG A 52 -9.83 -0.26 -13.56
CA ARG A 52 -9.11 -0.77 -14.72
C ARG A 52 -10.04 -1.15 -15.87
N ALA A 53 -11.11 -1.89 -15.58
CA ALA A 53 -12.04 -2.37 -16.60
C ALA A 53 -12.76 -1.20 -17.25
N LEU A 54 -13.29 -0.29 -16.42
CA LEU A 54 -13.98 0.93 -16.88
C LEU A 54 -13.08 1.84 -17.73
N LEU A 55 -11.80 1.99 -17.34
CA LEU A 55 -10.83 2.74 -18.12
C LEU A 55 -10.48 2.05 -19.45
N LYS A 56 -10.38 0.71 -19.48
CA LYS A 56 -10.15 -0.05 -20.72
C LYS A 56 -11.34 -0.02 -21.68
N ASP A 57 -12.56 0.09 -21.18
CA ASP A 57 -13.74 0.27 -22.02
C ASP A 57 -13.69 1.60 -22.79
N LYS A 58 -13.08 2.65 -22.20
CA LYS A 58 -12.84 3.93 -22.87
C LYS A 58 -11.57 3.96 -23.72
N VAL A 59 -10.50 3.34 -23.23
CA VAL A 59 -9.18 3.36 -23.87
C VAL A 59 -8.68 1.91 -23.98
N PRO A 60 -9.05 1.16 -25.04
CA PRO A 60 -8.71 -0.25 -25.17
C PRO A 60 -7.20 -0.52 -25.14
N SER A 61 -6.41 0.40 -25.70
CA SER A 61 -4.94 0.37 -25.76
C SER A 61 -4.26 0.69 -24.42
N LEU A 62 -5.00 1.01 -23.37
CA LEU A 62 -4.46 1.42 -22.08
C LEU A 62 -3.54 0.36 -21.47
N PHE A 63 -2.31 0.77 -21.16
CA PHE A 63 -1.35 -0.03 -20.42
C PHE A 63 -1.73 -0.06 -18.94
N ILE A 64 -1.70 -1.23 -18.32
CA ILE A 64 -2.10 -1.42 -16.93
C ILE A 64 -0.94 -1.99 -16.14
N HIS A 65 -0.60 -1.35 -15.03
CA HIS A 65 0.47 -1.80 -14.14
C HIS A 65 -0.03 -1.94 -12.69
N GLY A 66 -0.02 -3.17 -12.17
CA GLY A 66 -0.34 -3.41 -10.77
C GLY A 66 0.82 -3.07 -9.84
N CYS A 67 0.51 -2.81 -8.58
CA CYS A 67 1.51 -2.52 -7.56
C CYS A 67 2.33 -3.78 -7.23
N VAL A 68 3.63 -3.72 -7.53
CA VAL A 68 4.60 -4.76 -7.18
C VAL A 68 4.66 -4.97 -5.67
N TYR A 69 4.60 -3.88 -4.88
CA TYR A 69 4.61 -3.97 -3.42
C TYR A 69 3.39 -4.69 -2.85
N HIS A 70 2.20 -4.47 -3.42
CA HIS A 70 1.01 -5.20 -3.00
C HIS A 70 1.17 -6.71 -3.27
N SER A 71 1.74 -7.06 -4.43
CA SER A 71 2.02 -8.46 -4.80
C SER A 71 3.05 -9.11 -3.86
N MET A 72 4.14 -8.40 -3.56
CA MET A 72 5.15 -8.84 -2.59
C MET A 72 4.57 -9.00 -1.19
N HIS A 73 3.73 -8.05 -0.76
CA HIS A 73 3.07 -8.10 0.53
C HIS A 73 2.18 -9.34 0.67
N ILE A 74 1.36 -9.67 -0.34
CA ILE A 74 0.55 -10.90 -0.35
C ILE A 74 1.44 -12.14 -0.22
N CYS A 75 2.54 -12.20 -0.99
CA CYS A 75 3.47 -13.33 -0.93
C CYS A 75 4.06 -13.50 0.48
N VAL A 76 4.58 -12.43 1.07
CA VAL A 76 5.15 -12.44 2.42
C VAL A 76 4.09 -12.78 3.45
N SER A 77 2.89 -12.21 3.37
CA SER A 77 1.77 -12.51 4.27
C SER A 77 1.43 -14.00 4.26
N LYS A 78 1.37 -14.62 3.07
CA LYS A 78 1.12 -16.06 2.94
C LYS A 78 2.26 -16.88 3.55
N VAL A 79 3.52 -16.54 3.25
CA VAL A 79 4.67 -17.24 3.85
C VAL A 79 4.66 -17.12 5.38
N CYS A 80 4.40 -15.93 5.91
CA CYS A 80 4.30 -15.70 7.35
C CYS A 80 3.18 -16.52 7.99
N SER A 81 2.07 -16.78 7.29
CA SER A 81 0.99 -17.63 7.81
C SER A 81 1.36 -19.11 7.94
N GLU A 82 2.41 -19.56 7.24
CA GLU A 82 2.94 -20.92 7.36
C GLU A 82 4.06 -21.04 8.41
N LEU A 83 4.56 -19.90 8.91
CA LEU A 83 5.56 -19.89 9.99
C LEU A 83 4.90 -20.22 11.34
N PRO A 84 5.65 -20.81 12.28
CA PRO A 84 5.15 -21.00 13.64
C PRO A 84 4.70 -19.68 14.27
N SER A 85 3.49 -19.66 14.84
CA SER A 85 2.88 -18.46 15.44
C SER A 85 3.75 -17.85 16.55
N CYS A 86 4.56 -18.66 17.23
CA CYS A 86 5.48 -18.22 18.26
C CYS A 86 6.51 -17.19 17.77
N LEU A 87 6.90 -17.23 16.48
CA LEU A 87 7.83 -16.25 15.91
C LEU A 87 7.17 -14.87 15.78
N GLU A 88 5.90 -14.84 15.35
CA GLU A 88 5.12 -13.61 15.27
C GLU A 88 4.85 -13.03 16.67
N GLU A 89 4.51 -13.89 17.63
CA GLU A 89 4.28 -13.52 19.03
C GLU A 89 5.56 -13.00 19.69
N LEU A 90 6.71 -13.63 19.44
CA LEU A 90 8.00 -13.16 19.93
C LEU A 90 8.32 -11.78 19.38
N ALA A 91 8.21 -11.58 18.06
CA ALA A 91 8.43 -10.29 17.43
C ALA A 91 7.47 -9.21 17.98
N ARG A 92 6.19 -9.55 18.17
CA ARG A 92 5.17 -8.67 18.79
C ARG A 92 5.56 -8.29 20.22
N SER A 93 5.99 -9.28 21.01
CA SER A 93 6.36 -9.11 22.42
C SER A 93 7.62 -8.27 22.58
N MET A 94 8.63 -8.49 21.73
CA MET A 94 9.85 -7.69 21.72
C MET A 94 9.55 -6.23 21.38
N TYR A 95 8.77 -5.99 20.32
CA TYR A 95 8.38 -4.63 19.94
C TYR A 95 7.62 -3.95 21.08
N SER A 96 6.57 -4.59 21.61
CA SER A 96 5.78 -4.03 22.71
C SER A 96 6.62 -3.78 23.97
N PHE A 97 7.52 -4.69 24.32
CA PHE A 97 8.39 -4.52 25.47
C PHE A 97 9.24 -3.26 25.35
N LEU A 98 9.84 -3.02 24.17
CA LEU A 98 10.75 -1.90 23.93
C LEU A 98 10.01 -0.59 23.66
N SER A 99 8.90 -0.63 22.92
CA SER A 99 8.13 0.57 22.53
C SER A 99 7.17 1.06 23.62
N ASN A 100 6.95 0.30 24.70
CA ASN A 100 5.95 0.61 25.71
C ASN A 100 6.20 1.92 26.47
N ASN A 101 7.46 2.35 26.61
CA ASN A 101 7.77 3.63 27.26
C ASN A 101 9.12 4.16 26.74
N HIS A 102 9.22 5.48 26.65
CA HIS A 102 10.41 6.24 26.27
C HIS A 102 11.68 5.83 27.06
N LYS A 103 11.54 5.48 28.35
CA LYS A 103 12.68 5.01 29.16
C LYS A 103 13.35 3.77 28.56
N LYS A 104 12.55 2.81 28.08
CA LYS A 104 13.07 1.56 27.51
C LYS A 104 13.68 1.75 26.12
N LEU A 105 13.15 2.69 25.34
CA LEU A 105 13.75 3.11 24.08
C LEU A 105 15.15 3.71 24.32
N GLN A 106 15.28 4.58 25.33
CA GLN A 106 16.57 5.14 25.71
C GLN A 106 17.54 4.06 26.23
N GLU A 107 17.08 3.17 27.12
CA GLU A 107 17.89 2.04 27.60
C GLU A 107 18.33 1.13 26.45
N TYR A 108 17.49 0.95 25.42
CA TYR A 108 17.83 0.19 24.22
C TYR A 108 18.91 0.86 23.37
N GLU A 109 18.84 2.18 23.17
CA GLU A 109 19.87 2.96 22.48
C GLU A 109 21.21 2.90 23.24
N GLU A 110 21.18 3.05 24.56
CA GLU A 110 22.36 2.93 25.43
C GLU A 110 22.97 1.51 25.34
N PHE A 111 22.13 0.47 25.30
CA PHE A 111 22.57 -0.91 25.15
C PHE A 111 23.20 -1.18 23.77
N GLN A 112 22.65 -0.60 22.70
CA GLN A 112 23.25 -0.68 21.36
C GLN A 112 24.63 -0.03 21.34
N ALA A 113 24.79 1.13 21.97
CA ALA A 113 26.09 1.81 22.08
C ALA A 113 27.09 0.99 22.91
N PHE A 114 26.67 0.43 24.04
CA PHE A 114 27.50 -0.41 24.90
C PHE A 114 28.00 -1.68 24.18
N THR A 115 27.13 -2.33 23.42
CA THR A 115 27.47 -3.55 22.65
C THR A 115 28.18 -3.26 21.32
N GLN A 116 28.40 -1.98 20.98
CA GLN A 116 28.95 -1.56 19.68
C GLN A 116 28.13 -2.09 18.50
N THR A 117 26.81 -2.25 18.69
CA THR A 117 25.90 -2.65 17.64
C THR A 117 25.49 -1.43 16.83
N ASN A 118 25.38 -1.56 15.50
CA ASN A 118 24.86 -0.48 14.66
C ASN A 118 23.44 -0.10 15.10
N PRO A 119 23.11 1.20 15.30
CA PRO A 119 21.79 1.61 15.76
C PRO A 119 20.68 1.09 14.85
N GLN A 120 19.82 0.22 15.39
CA GLN A 120 18.67 -0.34 14.70
C GLN A 120 17.39 0.33 15.17
N LYS A 121 16.54 0.72 14.21
CA LYS A 121 15.19 1.20 14.49
C LYS A 121 14.26 0.03 14.75
N LEU A 122 13.37 0.18 15.72
CA LEU A 122 12.27 -0.75 15.92
C LEU A 122 11.30 -0.65 14.75
N LEU A 123 11.11 -1.75 14.04
CA LEU A 123 10.16 -1.82 12.95
C LEU A 123 8.76 -2.08 13.51
N HIS A 124 7.87 -1.11 13.34
CA HIS A 124 6.45 -1.32 13.56
C HIS A 124 5.89 -2.16 12.41
N ARG A 125 4.99 -3.10 12.70
CA ARG A 125 4.32 -3.85 11.64
C ARG A 125 3.52 -2.91 10.75
N SER A 126 3.57 -3.11 9.44
CA SER A 126 2.60 -2.49 8.54
C SER A 126 1.20 -3.01 8.93
N CYS A 127 0.30 -2.11 9.32
CA CYS A 127 -1.10 -2.47 9.56
C CYS A 127 -1.73 -2.99 8.27
N THR A 128 -2.51 -4.06 8.39
CA THR A 128 -3.54 -4.47 7.41
C THR A 128 -4.90 -4.14 7.99
#